data_AF-A0A4U7EG50-F1
#
_entry.id   AF-A0A4U7EG50-F1
#
_cell.length_a   1.000
_cell.length_b   1.000
_cell.length_c   1.000
_cell.angle_alpha   90.00
_cell.angle_beta   90.00
_cell.angle_gamma   90.00
#
_symmetry.space_group_name_H-M   'P 1'
#
loop_
_entity.id
_entity.type
_entity.pdbx_description
1 polymer ?
#
loop_
_entity_poly.entity_id
_entity_poly.type
_entity_poly.pdbx_seq_one_letter_code
_entity_poly.pdbx_strand_id
1 'polypeptide(L)'
;MLGLQKQAMKQMVSNPEENEQIRAYASILAGLERDQREQMRQHAENLGVDPDEVGLAEPPDSEERVSELAAAVGAHVVGDAWGLYVDHLAPDELENADRAKEFAGVDADEWDAQIEEWVEAFRDRAGDAVADRSDRDLADVHVRETFGVGLDTFEAVIVEFEPGRVFQEVVAGPIETHTEALADIDREV
;
A
#
# COMPACT_ATOMS: atom_id res chain seq x y z
N MET A 1 6.50 39.16 -8.64
CA MET A 1 7.33 38.13 -7.97
C MET A 1 6.52 36.94 -7.46
N LEU A 2 5.34 37.09 -6.85
CA LEU A 2 4.51 35.94 -6.40
C LEU A 2 4.04 34.98 -7.51
N GLY A 3 3.78 35.46 -8.73
CA GLY A 3 3.31 34.61 -9.85
C GLY A 3 4.37 33.63 -10.36
N LEU A 4 5.64 34.07 -10.43
CA LEU A 4 6.77 33.24 -10.84
C LEU A 4 7.11 32.16 -9.81
N GLN A 5 6.98 32.45 -8.52
CA GLN A 5 7.14 31.44 -7.46
C GLN A 5 6.01 30.41 -7.48
N LYS A 6 4.75 30.82 -7.69
CA LYS A 6 3.64 29.87 -7.85
C LYS A 6 3.81 28.98 -9.09
N GLN A 7 4.30 29.54 -10.19
CA GLN A 7 4.47 28.81 -11.44
C GLN A 7 5.70 27.89 -11.39
N ALA A 8 6.80 28.33 -10.78
CA ALA A 8 7.96 27.50 -10.48
C ALA A 8 7.57 26.36 -9.51
N MET A 9 6.87 26.66 -8.42
CA MET A 9 6.36 25.64 -7.48
C MET A 9 5.39 24.68 -8.17
N LYS A 10 4.50 25.17 -9.05
CA LYS A 10 3.62 24.32 -9.87
C LYS A 10 4.40 23.43 -10.84
N GLN A 11 5.47 23.93 -11.44
CA GLN A 11 6.33 23.18 -12.37
C GLN A 11 7.23 22.18 -11.63
N MET A 12 7.71 22.54 -10.44
CA MET A 12 8.41 21.69 -9.46
C MET A 12 7.56 20.49 -9.03
N VAL A 13 6.25 20.74 -8.93
CA VAL A 13 5.19 19.79 -8.57
C VAL A 13 4.70 18.96 -9.76
N SER A 14 4.87 19.45 -10.99
CA SER A 14 4.30 18.78 -12.18
C SER A 14 5.11 17.55 -12.61
N ASN A 15 6.38 17.46 -12.21
CA ASN A 15 7.24 16.27 -12.34
C ASN A 15 8.11 16.14 -11.08
N PRO A 16 7.51 15.72 -9.96
CA PRO A 16 8.16 15.63 -8.66
C PRO A 16 9.22 14.53 -8.62
N GLU A 17 9.01 13.45 -9.38
CA GLU A 17 9.99 12.39 -9.61
C GLU A 17 11.25 12.90 -10.31
N GLU A 18 11.15 13.90 -11.19
CA GLU A 18 12.31 14.50 -11.87
C GLU A 18 12.83 15.75 -11.14
N ASN A 19 12.22 16.11 -10.01
CA ASN A 19 12.59 17.32 -9.31
C ASN A 19 13.84 17.12 -8.46
N GLU A 20 14.94 17.79 -8.83
CA GLU A 20 16.22 17.68 -8.12
C GLU A 20 16.13 17.96 -6.61
N GLN A 21 15.28 18.89 -6.17
CA GLN A 21 15.15 19.18 -4.73
C GLN A 21 14.41 18.07 -4.00
N ILE A 22 13.33 17.55 -4.57
CA ILE A 22 12.57 16.43 -3.99
C ILE A 22 13.46 15.18 -3.93
N ARG A 23 14.14 14.83 -5.03
CA ARG A 23 15.08 13.71 -5.07
C ARG A 23 16.23 13.87 -4.07
N ALA A 24 16.75 15.08 -3.88
CA ALA A 24 17.80 15.33 -2.89
C ALA A 24 17.34 15.07 -1.45
N TYR A 25 16.14 15.51 -1.07
CA TYR A 25 15.59 15.21 0.26
C TYR A 25 15.23 13.73 0.40
N ALA A 26 14.63 13.13 -0.62
CA ALA A 26 14.34 11.70 -0.66
C ALA A 26 15.62 10.87 -0.50
N SER A 27 16.73 11.28 -1.11
CA SER A 27 18.03 10.59 -0.99
C SER A 27 18.59 10.64 0.43
N ILE A 28 18.40 11.74 1.15
CA ILE A 28 18.78 11.83 2.57
C ILE A 28 17.96 10.84 3.40
N LEU A 29 16.63 10.80 3.21
CA LEU A 29 15.75 9.89 3.94
C LEU A 29 16.05 8.43 3.62
N ALA A 30 16.16 8.08 2.33
CA ALA A 30 16.52 6.73 1.90
C ALA A 30 17.88 6.28 2.49
N GLY A 31 18.87 7.18 2.53
CA GLY A 31 20.16 6.90 3.16
C GLY A 31 20.05 6.64 4.67
N LEU A 32 19.25 7.45 5.39
CA LEU A 32 19.01 7.25 6.82
C LEU A 32 18.27 5.93 7.11
N GLU A 33 17.25 5.60 6.32
CA GLU A 33 16.49 4.35 6.44
C GLU A 33 17.39 3.14 6.19
N ARG A 34 18.24 3.20 5.16
CA ARG A 34 19.21 2.15 4.86
C ARG A 34 20.20 1.95 6.01
N ASP A 35 20.82 3.03 6.49
CA ASP A 35 21.78 2.98 7.60
C ASP A 35 21.14 2.42 8.88
N GLN A 36 19.89 2.81 9.16
CA GLN A 36 19.13 2.29 10.29
C GLN A 36 18.88 0.79 10.16
N ARG A 37 18.43 0.33 8.98
CA ARG A 37 18.13 -1.08 8.71
C ARG A 37 19.36 -1.97 8.81
N GLU A 38 20.48 -1.52 8.23
CA GLU A 38 21.77 -2.23 8.30
C GLU A 38 22.22 -2.42 9.76
N GLN A 39 22.09 -1.37 10.59
CA GLN A 39 22.43 -1.44 12.01
C GLN A 39 21.53 -2.41 12.77
N MET A 40 20.23 -2.43 12.46
CA MET A 40 19.29 -3.37 13.10
C MET A 40 19.55 -4.82 12.69
N ARG A 41 19.82 -5.08 11.40
CA ARG A 41 20.23 -6.41 10.92
C ARG A 41 21.47 -6.89 11.65
N GLN A 42 22.51 -6.06 11.70
CA GLN A 42 23.73 -6.37 12.44
C GLN A 42 23.46 -6.60 13.94
N HIS A 43 22.51 -5.88 14.54
CA HIS A 43 22.13 -6.09 15.93
C HIS A 43 21.46 -7.46 16.16
N ALA A 44 20.50 -7.84 15.32
CA ALA A 44 19.85 -9.14 15.36
C ALA A 44 20.86 -10.28 15.20
N GLU A 45 21.77 -10.18 14.22
CA GLU A 45 22.84 -11.17 14.00
C GLU A 45 23.75 -11.32 15.23
N ASN A 46 24.10 -10.22 15.89
CA ASN A 46 24.92 -10.26 17.11
C ASN A 46 24.22 -10.94 18.29
N LEU A 47 22.88 -10.95 18.30
CA LEU A 47 22.05 -11.65 19.27
C LEU A 47 21.75 -13.10 18.86
N GLY A 48 22.16 -13.52 17.66
CA GLY A 48 21.92 -14.85 17.12
C GLY A 48 20.51 -15.04 16.57
N VAL A 49 19.79 -13.96 16.32
CA VAL A 49 18.48 -13.94 15.65
C VAL A 49 18.71 -13.72 14.15
N ASP A 50 18.03 -14.49 13.30
CA ASP A 50 18.05 -14.25 11.86
C ASP A 50 17.25 -12.98 11.54
N PRO A 51 17.86 -11.92 10.96
CA PRO A 51 17.14 -10.69 10.65
C PRO A 51 15.91 -10.90 9.76
N ASP A 52 15.95 -11.90 8.87
CA ASP A 52 14.83 -12.16 7.96
C ASP A 52 13.63 -12.78 8.70
N GLU A 53 13.86 -13.51 9.81
CA GLU A 53 12.79 -14.08 10.64
C GLU A 53 12.01 -13.02 11.43
N VAL A 54 12.64 -11.88 11.72
CA VAL A 54 12.04 -10.74 12.43
C VAL A 54 11.64 -9.59 11.49
N GLY A 55 11.51 -9.85 10.18
CA GLY A 55 11.04 -8.87 9.21
C GLY A 55 12.05 -7.79 8.80
N LEU A 56 13.32 -7.92 9.22
CA LEU A 56 14.39 -7.01 8.80
C LEU A 56 15.03 -7.48 7.49
N ALA A 57 14.28 -7.60 6.39
CA ALA A 57 14.86 -7.99 5.09
C ALA A 57 15.98 -7.03 4.60
N GLU A 58 16.64 -7.32 3.49
CA GLU A 58 17.68 -6.44 2.95
C GLU A 58 17.08 -5.06 2.57
N PRO A 59 17.75 -3.93 2.85
CA PRO A 59 17.31 -2.62 2.38
C PRO A 59 17.18 -2.57 0.85
N PRO A 60 16.13 -1.91 0.32
CA PRO A 60 15.99 -1.69 -1.13
C PRO A 60 17.19 -0.91 -1.69
N ASP A 61 17.31 -0.90 -3.01
CA ASP A 61 18.30 -0.06 -3.67
C ASP A 61 18.02 1.43 -3.36
N SER A 62 19.09 2.22 -3.17
CA SER A 62 18.93 3.62 -2.78
C SER A 62 18.19 4.44 -3.84
N GLU A 63 18.40 4.18 -5.13
CA GLU A 63 17.72 4.90 -6.22
C GLU A 63 16.24 4.50 -6.32
N GLU A 64 15.94 3.22 -6.07
CA GLU A 64 14.58 2.69 -5.97
C GLU A 64 13.81 3.39 -4.85
N ARG A 65 14.36 3.39 -3.63
CA ARG A 65 13.72 4.05 -2.49
C ARG A 65 13.57 5.57 -2.67
N VAL A 66 14.54 6.22 -3.31
CA VAL A 66 14.42 7.64 -3.69
C VAL A 66 13.24 7.86 -4.64
N SER A 67 13.05 6.96 -5.60
CA SER A 67 11.98 7.05 -6.59
C SER A 67 10.61 6.85 -5.93
N GLU A 68 10.47 5.88 -5.02
CA GLU A 68 9.24 5.68 -4.22
C GLU A 68 8.88 6.92 -3.39
N LEU A 69 9.85 7.48 -2.67
CA LEU A 69 9.63 8.68 -1.85
C LEU A 69 9.26 9.89 -2.71
N ALA A 70 9.87 10.04 -3.89
CA ALA A 70 9.54 11.11 -4.83
C ALA A 70 8.15 10.92 -5.45
N ALA A 71 7.76 9.68 -5.78
CA ALA A 71 6.43 9.32 -6.24
C ALA A 71 5.37 9.63 -5.18
N ALA A 72 5.63 9.31 -3.90
CA ALA A 72 4.74 9.63 -2.79
C ALA A 72 4.49 11.14 -2.65
N VAL A 73 5.56 11.95 -2.72
CA VAL A 73 5.43 13.42 -2.74
C VAL A 73 4.63 13.87 -3.95
N GLY A 74 4.86 13.26 -5.12
CA GLY A 74 4.15 13.61 -6.32
C GLY A 74 2.66 13.34 -6.28
N ALA A 75 2.30 12.11 -5.97
CA ALA A 75 0.94 11.65 -5.75
C ALA A 75 0.22 12.54 -4.72
N HIS A 76 0.90 12.95 -3.64
CA HIS A 76 0.31 13.85 -2.66
C HIS A 76 -0.08 15.19 -3.26
N VAL A 77 0.77 15.78 -4.11
CA VAL A 77 0.49 17.10 -4.66
C VAL A 77 -0.56 17.06 -5.79
N VAL A 78 -0.56 16.02 -6.63
CA VAL A 78 -1.58 15.87 -7.68
C VAL A 78 -2.89 15.28 -7.18
N GLY A 79 -2.91 14.77 -5.94
CA GLY A 79 -4.09 14.17 -5.31
C GLY A 79 -4.37 12.74 -5.80
N ASP A 80 -3.35 12.00 -6.19
CA ASP A 80 -3.45 10.64 -6.74
C ASP A 80 -2.95 9.57 -5.78
N ALA A 81 -3.62 9.45 -4.62
CA ALA A 81 -3.30 8.40 -3.65
C ALA A 81 -3.59 6.99 -4.20
N TRP A 82 -4.55 6.86 -5.12
CA TRP A 82 -4.89 5.56 -5.71
C TRP A 82 -3.77 5.04 -6.62
N GLY A 83 -3.23 5.88 -7.51
CA GLY A 83 -2.08 5.50 -8.33
C GLY A 83 -0.90 5.08 -7.46
N LEU A 84 -0.60 5.86 -6.42
CA LEU A 84 0.46 5.53 -5.46
C LEU A 84 0.25 4.17 -4.77
N TYR A 85 -0.99 3.87 -4.37
CA TYR A 85 -1.34 2.58 -3.79
C TYR A 85 -1.10 1.43 -4.78
N VAL A 86 -1.59 1.56 -6.02
CA VAL A 86 -1.42 0.53 -7.06
C VAL A 86 0.05 0.27 -7.36
N ASP A 87 0.87 1.32 -7.40
CA ASP A 87 2.29 1.21 -7.78
C ASP A 87 3.18 0.65 -6.67
N HIS A 88 2.81 0.82 -5.39
CA HIS A 88 3.71 0.52 -4.26
C HIS A 88 3.15 -0.36 -3.14
N LEU A 89 1.83 -0.45 -2.97
CA LEU A 89 1.21 -1.11 -1.82
C LEU A 89 0.18 -2.18 -2.21
N ALA A 90 -0.32 -2.16 -3.44
CA ALA A 90 -1.29 -3.15 -3.89
C ALA A 90 -0.69 -4.56 -3.83
N PRO A 91 -1.47 -5.57 -3.41
CA PRO A 91 -1.05 -6.96 -3.51
C PRO A 91 -0.69 -7.31 -4.97
N ASP A 92 0.37 -8.11 -5.15
CA ASP A 92 0.80 -8.55 -6.48
C ASP A 92 -0.31 -9.30 -7.24
N GLU A 93 -1.21 -9.97 -6.52
CA GLU A 93 -2.35 -10.69 -7.07
C GLU A 93 -3.54 -9.79 -7.43
N LEU A 94 -3.50 -8.49 -7.11
CA LEU A 94 -4.59 -7.58 -7.40
C LEU A 94 -4.75 -7.38 -8.91
N GLU A 95 -5.83 -7.91 -9.46
CA GLU A 95 -6.25 -7.71 -10.84
C GLU A 95 -7.31 -6.60 -10.93
N ASN A 96 -7.45 -6.02 -12.13
CA ASN A 96 -8.48 -5.01 -12.43
C ASN A 96 -8.51 -3.83 -11.45
N ALA A 97 -7.33 -3.32 -11.07
CA ALA A 97 -7.18 -2.21 -10.11
C ALA A 97 -8.03 -0.97 -10.48
N ASP A 98 -8.13 -0.60 -11.76
CA ASP A 98 -8.98 0.52 -12.19
C ASP A 98 -10.46 0.34 -11.79
N ARG A 99 -10.95 -0.89 -11.80
CA ARG A 99 -12.31 -1.23 -11.35
C ARG A 99 -12.37 -1.35 -9.83
N ALA A 100 -11.33 -1.90 -9.19
CA ALA A 100 -11.26 -1.97 -7.73
C ALA A 100 -11.39 -0.57 -7.09
N LYS A 101 -10.89 0.47 -7.78
CA LYS A 101 -11.02 1.87 -7.38
C LYS A 101 -12.46 2.31 -7.09
N GLU A 102 -13.45 1.71 -7.75
CA GLU A 102 -14.86 2.05 -7.54
C GLU A 102 -15.34 1.70 -6.12
N PHE A 103 -14.66 0.76 -5.45
CA PHE A 103 -14.96 0.32 -4.08
C PHE A 103 -14.02 0.95 -3.05
N ALA A 104 -13.14 1.87 -3.48
CA ALA A 104 -12.12 2.44 -2.61
C ALA A 104 -12.73 3.42 -1.60
N GLY A 105 -12.73 3.06 -0.32
CA GLY A 105 -13.22 3.93 0.76
C GLY A 105 -14.75 4.12 0.74
N VAL A 106 -15.50 3.19 0.15
CA VAL A 106 -16.97 3.17 0.24
C VAL A 106 -17.39 2.92 1.68
N ASP A 107 -18.54 3.45 2.08
CA ASP A 107 -19.05 3.21 3.43
C ASP A 107 -19.60 1.79 3.59
N ALA A 108 -19.76 1.36 4.84
CA ALA A 108 -20.19 0.01 5.17
C ALA A 108 -21.57 -0.35 4.60
N ASP A 109 -22.51 0.61 4.55
CA ASP A 109 -23.85 0.34 4.03
C ASP A 109 -23.81 0.18 2.49
N GLU A 110 -23.00 0.99 1.79
CA GLU A 110 -22.76 0.86 0.35
C GLU A 110 -22.04 -0.46 0.01
N TRP A 111 -21.06 -0.85 0.83
CA TRP A 111 -20.36 -2.12 0.67
C TRP A 111 -21.26 -3.33 0.88
N ASP A 112 -22.07 -3.34 1.94
CA ASP A 112 -23.02 -4.41 2.22
C ASP A 112 -24.04 -4.56 1.08
N ALA A 113 -24.55 -3.43 0.56
CA ALA A 113 -25.44 -3.44 -0.59
C ALA A 113 -24.78 -4.01 -1.87
N GLN A 114 -23.49 -3.73 -2.07
CA GLN A 114 -22.75 -4.27 -3.21
C GLN A 114 -22.56 -5.79 -3.10
N ILE A 115 -22.29 -6.30 -1.90
CA ILE A 115 -22.22 -7.74 -1.63
C ILE A 115 -23.57 -8.40 -1.94
N GLU A 116 -24.67 -7.82 -1.47
CA GLU A 116 -26.03 -8.33 -1.74
C GLU A 116 -26.30 -8.42 -3.24
N GLU A 117 -25.95 -7.39 -4.03
CA GLU A 117 -26.12 -7.39 -5.48
C GLU A 117 -25.34 -8.55 -6.15
N TRP A 118 -24.09 -8.77 -5.77
CA TRP A 118 -23.28 -9.85 -6.35
C TRP A 118 -23.85 -11.23 -6.01
N VAL A 119 -24.32 -11.39 -4.77
CA VAL A 119 -24.92 -12.64 -4.27
C VAL A 119 -26.23 -12.94 -4.99
N GLU A 120 -27.11 -11.94 -5.14
CA GLU A 120 -28.36 -12.07 -5.90
C GLU A 120 -28.08 -12.46 -7.34
N ALA A 121 -27.14 -11.78 -8.01
CA ALA A 121 -26.76 -12.11 -9.38
C ALA A 121 -26.19 -13.54 -9.52
N PHE A 122 -25.46 -14.03 -8.53
CA PHE A 122 -24.96 -15.41 -8.48
C PHE A 122 -26.10 -16.42 -8.29
N ARG A 123 -27.00 -16.16 -7.34
CA ARG A 123 -28.16 -17.01 -7.05
C ARG A 123 -29.10 -17.12 -8.23
N ASP A 124 -29.37 -16.01 -8.92
CA ASP A 124 -30.20 -15.99 -10.13
C ASP A 124 -29.61 -16.82 -11.27
N ARG A 125 -28.27 -16.86 -11.39
CA ARG A 125 -27.57 -17.61 -12.44
C ARG A 125 -27.42 -19.09 -12.11
N ALA A 126 -27.07 -19.43 -10.88
CA ALA A 126 -26.67 -20.78 -10.48
C ALA A 126 -27.80 -21.58 -9.80
N GLY A 127 -28.86 -20.91 -9.34
CA GLY A 127 -30.01 -21.53 -8.68
C GLY A 127 -29.60 -22.42 -7.50
N ASP A 128 -30.18 -23.61 -7.43
CA ASP A 128 -29.98 -24.55 -6.32
C ASP A 128 -28.53 -25.00 -6.12
N ALA A 129 -27.64 -24.84 -7.12
CA ALA A 129 -26.24 -25.26 -7.03
C ALA A 129 -25.43 -24.48 -5.98
N VAL A 130 -25.92 -23.30 -5.58
CA VAL A 130 -25.27 -22.44 -4.59
C VAL A 130 -26.15 -22.19 -3.35
N ALA A 131 -27.27 -22.91 -3.21
CA ALA A 131 -28.24 -22.67 -2.14
C ALA A 131 -27.67 -22.86 -0.72
N ASP A 132 -26.69 -23.75 -0.57
CA ASP A 132 -26.03 -24.03 0.72
C ASP A 132 -24.84 -23.10 1.03
N ARG A 133 -24.47 -22.20 0.11
CA ARG A 133 -23.33 -21.28 0.28
C ARG A 133 -23.78 -20.00 0.97
N SER A 134 -22.92 -19.48 1.85
CA SER A 134 -23.17 -18.18 2.49
C SER A 134 -22.98 -17.03 1.52
N ASP A 135 -23.57 -15.88 1.83
CA ASP A 135 -23.42 -14.65 1.06
C ASP A 135 -21.95 -14.24 0.97
N ARG A 136 -21.20 -14.33 2.09
CA ARG A 136 -19.76 -14.07 2.11
C ARG A 136 -18.96 -15.05 1.24
N ASP A 137 -19.32 -16.34 1.20
CA ASP A 137 -18.63 -17.30 0.32
C ASP A 137 -18.85 -16.96 -1.16
N LEU A 138 -20.05 -16.50 -1.51
CA LEU A 138 -20.40 -16.13 -2.87
C LEU A 138 -19.73 -14.82 -3.29
N ALA A 139 -19.72 -13.83 -2.39
CA ALA A 139 -18.97 -12.58 -2.59
C ALA A 139 -17.48 -12.82 -2.72
N ASP A 140 -16.90 -13.70 -1.88
CA ASP A 140 -15.48 -14.06 -1.98
C ASP A 140 -15.13 -14.73 -3.30
N VAL A 141 -16.01 -15.59 -3.85
CA VAL A 141 -15.81 -16.12 -5.20
C VAL A 141 -15.86 -15.01 -6.24
N HIS A 142 -16.81 -14.07 -6.14
CA HIS A 142 -16.87 -12.94 -7.05
C HIS A 142 -15.59 -12.10 -7.02
N VAL A 143 -15.12 -11.76 -5.81
CA VAL A 143 -13.94 -10.92 -5.60
C VAL A 143 -12.68 -11.62 -6.11
N ARG A 144 -12.50 -12.92 -5.82
CA ARG A 144 -11.36 -13.69 -6.33
C ARG A 144 -11.34 -13.79 -7.85
N GLU A 145 -12.50 -14.05 -8.47
CA GLU A 145 -12.61 -14.16 -9.92
C GLU A 145 -12.45 -12.81 -10.64
N THR A 146 -12.79 -11.69 -9.96
CA THR A 146 -12.79 -10.36 -10.58
C THR A 146 -11.52 -9.57 -10.28
N PHE A 147 -10.92 -9.73 -9.11
CA PHE A 147 -9.82 -8.90 -8.60
C PHE A 147 -8.61 -9.72 -8.16
N GLY A 148 -8.62 -11.05 -8.30
CA GLY A 148 -7.48 -11.93 -7.99
C GLY A 148 -7.19 -12.15 -6.51
N VAL A 149 -7.71 -11.30 -5.62
CA VAL A 149 -7.55 -11.38 -4.16
C VAL A 149 -8.77 -11.96 -3.45
N GLY A 150 -8.62 -12.40 -2.19
CA GLY A 150 -9.76 -12.84 -1.37
C GLY A 150 -10.61 -11.68 -0.84
N LEU A 151 -11.86 -11.98 -0.43
CA LEU A 151 -12.78 -10.97 0.13
C LEU A 151 -12.17 -10.20 1.30
N ASP A 152 -11.60 -10.91 2.27
CA ASP A 152 -11.04 -10.28 3.48
C ASP A 152 -9.86 -9.36 3.13
N THR A 153 -9.02 -9.77 2.16
CA THR A 153 -7.93 -8.91 1.66
C THR A 153 -8.50 -7.69 0.96
N PHE A 154 -9.47 -7.87 0.08
CA PHE A 154 -10.11 -6.77 -0.66
C PHE A 154 -10.79 -5.77 0.28
N GLU A 155 -11.48 -6.24 1.31
CA GLU A 155 -12.08 -5.39 2.35
C GLU A 155 -10.99 -4.58 3.06
N ALA A 156 -9.93 -5.22 3.53
CA ALA A 156 -8.86 -4.57 4.28
C ALA A 156 -8.06 -3.54 3.46
N VAL A 157 -7.85 -3.77 2.17
CA VAL A 157 -6.94 -2.93 1.36
C VAL A 157 -7.65 -2.00 0.38
N ILE A 158 -8.87 -2.34 -0.04
CA ILE A 158 -9.67 -1.56 -1.00
C ILE A 158 -10.83 -0.88 -0.30
N VAL A 159 -11.69 -1.63 0.41
CA VAL A 159 -12.88 -1.03 1.04
C VAL A 159 -12.48 -0.07 2.16
N GLU A 160 -11.53 -0.47 3.00
CA GLU A 160 -10.95 0.37 4.06
C GLU A 160 -9.92 1.39 3.53
N PHE A 161 -9.85 1.63 2.22
CA PHE A 161 -8.88 2.54 1.63
C PHE A 161 -9.01 3.97 2.16
N GLU A 162 -7.91 4.47 2.75
CA GLU A 162 -7.80 5.84 3.22
C GLU A 162 -6.60 6.53 2.54
N PRO A 163 -6.81 7.60 1.76
CA PRO A 163 -5.72 8.29 1.05
C PRO A 163 -4.56 8.71 1.97
N GLY A 164 -4.86 9.17 3.18
CA GLY A 164 -3.86 9.59 4.15
C GLY A 164 -2.98 8.43 4.62
N ARG A 165 -3.55 7.24 4.76
CA ARG A 165 -2.85 6.03 5.19
C ARG A 165 -1.89 5.54 4.12
N VAL A 166 -2.26 5.62 2.84
CA VAL A 166 -1.34 5.28 1.72
C VAL A 166 -0.06 6.11 1.78
N PHE A 167 -0.16 7.43 1.94
CA PHE A 167 1.03 8.28 2.02
C PHE A 167 1.87 7.97 3.26
N GLN A 168 1.21 7.73 4.40
CA GLN A 168 1.90 7.32 5.61
C GLN A 168 2.64 6.00 5.40
N GLU A 169 2.01 5.02 4.78
CA GLU A 169 2.56 3.67 4.64
C GLU A 169 3.73 3.63 3.66
N VAL A 170 3.68 4.35 2.54
CA VAL A 170 4.84 4.47 1.62
C VAL A 170 6.02 5.16 2.30
N VAL A 171 5.77 6.20 3.11
CA VAL A 171 6.85 7.00 3.73
C VAL A 171 7.38 6.37 5.02
N ALA A 172 6.49 5.92 5.89
CA ALA A 172 6.80 5.47 7.24
C ALA A 172 6.79 3.94 7.41
N GLY A 173 6.21 3.19 6.46
CA GLY A 173 6.13 1.73 6.51
C GLY A 173 7.45 1.05 6.87
N PRO A 174 8.58 1.38 6.21
CA PRO A 174 9.88 0.82 6.59
C PRO A 174 10.27 1.11 8.05
N ILE A 175 9.98 2.30 8.57
CA ILE A 175 10.28 2.69 9.95
C ILE A 175 9.40 1.92 10.94
N GLU A 176 8.13 1.70 10.59
CA GLU A 176 7.18 0.92 11.40
C GLU A 176 7.61 -0.56 11.44
N THR A 177 7.94 -1.17 10.28
CA THR A 177 8.52 -2.53 10.22
C THR A 177 9.76 -2.66 11.09
N HIS A 178 10.68 -1.70 11.02
CA HIS A 178 11.89 -1.68 11.84
C HIS A 178 11.59 -1.61 13.35
N THR A 179 10.54 -0.89 13.73
CA THR A 179 10.12 -0.75 15.13
C THR A 179 9.49 -2.04 15.65
N GLU A 180 8.69 -2.70 14.84
CA GLU A 180 8.10 -4.01 15.16
C GLU A 180 9.17 -5.09 15.29
N ALA A 181 10.14 -5.12 14.38
CA ALA A 181 11.27 -6.03 14.41
C ALA A 181 12.07 -5.94 15.73
N LEU A 182 12.31 -4.72 16.24
CA LEU A 182 12.95 -4.54 17.54
C LEU A 182 12.14 -5.17 18.68
N ALA A 183 10.82 -5.01 18.64
CA ALA A 183 9.93 -5.58 19.65
C ALA A 183 9.87 -7.12 19.57
N ASP A 184 10.12 -7.70 18.40
CA ASP A 184 10.20 -9.14 18.18
C ASP A 184 11.56 -9.71 18.63
N ILE A 185 12.67 -9.05 18.28
CA ILE A 185 14.01 -9.39 18.79
C ILE A 185 14.02 -9.42 20.32
N ASP A 186 13.42 -8.42 20.98
CA ASP A 186 13.31 -8.36 22.44
C ASP A 186 12.51 -9.53 23.06
N ARG A 187 11.65 -10.22 22.29
CA ARG A 187 10.90 -11.40 22.76
C ARG A 187 11.64 -12.71 22.53
N GLU A 188 12.56 -12.76 21.57
CA GLU A 188 13.31 -13.96 21.22
C GLU A 188 14.57 -14.19 22.06
N VAL A 189 15.10 -13.12 22.65
CA VAL A 189 16.30 -13.12 23.51
C VAL A 189 15.96 -13.24 24.99
#